data_AF-A0A6S6U071-F1
#
_entry.id   AF-A0A6S6U071-F1
#
_cell.length_a   1.000
_cell.length_b   1.000
_cell.length_c   1.000
_cell.angle_alpha   90.00
_cell.angle_beta   90.00
_cell.angle_gamma   90.00
#
_symmetry.space_group_name_H-M   'P 1'
#
loop_
_entity.id
_entity.type
_entity.pdbx_description
1 polymer ?
#
loop_
_entity_poly.entity_id
_entity_poly.type
_entity_poly.pdbx_seq_one_letter_code
_entity_poly.pdbx_strand_id
1 'polypeptide(L)'
;MTSQEEKFILSIVKLEDEHLENNLETYSVEKYLNDEFSFNIHDENIFTKVYYVLQKALTEGILEVFIKNNILTDKLEVKDLVAFDATRFIKLVLEVLNLKLLSKKEAWGLLFLNASRIQDTFKNAEEFKTSYFKGALFYDILFKSEEDNRGEKIQNFDALFKDLYDASKVKLFWLEGEVFKALNIEESSSNLVSKDLVQNDENSNEPQITSMYKLLKKEDKTELWKLLDNFSQEERNKFLNHLYIDKKEQIEILTAEDYLELPARYPDVSYAHYLRGIYFYHFAWEARGLGLTNTVGQKNYALFYERLRYARTDLKRAYELSPNEQTYWAELYNLVKHFRGKDSDQIEEELYARIKKDAMQNTFCIKRVSHMKKARWGGSHTESLNWAREVVADSPQGNYNKIIIFEVLIEQSNYILEFDRNEEKANAIFKNKVLQNEVNQYFDELIANIAEAPLSLKSTLIFWYEKVGDLARLQKIL
;
A
#
# COMPACT_ATOMS: atom_id res chain seq x y z
N MET A 1 -15.36 30.62 -18.88
CA MET A 1 -15.77 29.40 -19.61
C MET A 1 -15.26 28.22 -18.80
N THR A 2 -16.09 27.22 -18.52
CA THR A 2 -15.62 25.98 -17.85
C THR A 2 -14.67 25.22 -18.76
N SER A 3 -13.61 24.67 -18.19
CA SER A 3 -12.61 23.90 -18.96
C SER A 3 -13.25 22.60 -19.50
N GLN A 4 -12.59 21.92 -20.45
CA GLN A 4 -13.12 20.67 -20.99
C GLN A 4 -13.10 19.56 -19.93
N GLU A 5 -12.09 19.56 -19.06
CA GLU A 5 -11.91 18.65 -17.93
C GLU A 5 -13.00 18.83 -16.87
N GLU A 6 -13.34 20.09 -16.56
CA GLU A 6 -14.45 20.40 -15.66
C GLU A 6 -15.78 19.91 -16.23
N LYS A 7 -16.01 20.05 -17.55
CA LYS A 7 -17.20 19.50 -18.21
C LYS A 7 -17.25 17.98 -18.18
N PHE A 8 -16.10 17.31 -18.33
CA PHE A 8 -15.97 15.86 -18.21
C PHE A 8 -16.39 15.39 -16.81
N ILE A 9 -15.75 15.93 -15.77
CA ILE A 9 -16.03 15.60 -14.37
C ILE A 9 -17.50 15.87 -14.03
N LEU A 10 -18.03 17.05 -14.37
CA LEU A 10 -19.42 17.40 -14.09
C LEU A 10 -20.42 16.51 -14.84
N SER A 11 -20.06 15.93 -15.99
CA SER A 11 -20.93 14.99 -16.70
C SER A 11 -20.99 13.62 -16.01
N ILE A 12 -19.89 13.19 -15.38
CA ILE A 12 -19.85 11.97 -14.56
C ILE A 12 -20.67 12.17 -13.27
N VAL A 13 -20.57 13.33 -12.62
CA VAL A 13 -21.39 13.66 -11.44
C VAL A 13 -22.88 13.56 -11.75
N LYS A 14 -23.31 14.10 -12.89
CA LYS A 14 -24.71 14.01 -13.32
C LYS A 14 -25.19 12.57 -13.47
N LEU A 15 -24.30 11.65 -13.84
CA LEU A 15 -24.61 10.22 -13.97
C LEU A 15 -24.93 9.60 -12.59
N GLU A 16 -24.18 9.97 -11.55
CA GLU A 16 -24.45 9.57 -10.16
C GLU A 16 -25.72 10.20 -9.62
N ASP A 17 -25.91 11.50 -9.85
CA ASP A 17 -27.09 12.22 -9.36
C ASP A 17 -28.38 11.65 -9.97
N GLU A 18 -28.39 11.35 -11.27
CA GLU A 18 -29.53 10.70 -11.93
C GLU A 18 -29.78 9.28 -11.40
N HIS A 19 -28.73 8.51 -11.07
CA HIS A 19 -28.89 7.18 -10.45
C HIS A 19 -29.52 7.30 -9.06
N LEU A 20 -29.05 8.24 -8.23
CA LEU A 20 -29.53 8.42 -6.86
C LEU A 20 -30.95 8.98 -6.80
N GLU A 21 -31.33 9.91 -7.69
CA GLU A 21 -32.69 10.42 -7.80
C GLU A 21 -33.72 9.32 -8.09
N ASN A 22 -33.31 8.27 -8.80
CA ASN A 22 -34.18 7.16 -9.18
C ASN A 22 -34.24 6.00 -8.16
N ASN A 23 -33.29 5.90 -7.21
CA ASN A 23 -33.06 4.66 -6.42
C ASN A 23 -32.85 4.85 -4.88
N LEU A 24 -33.53 5.81 -4.25
CA LEU A 24 -33.65 6.04 -2.78
C LEU A 24 -32.57 6.90 -2.08
N GLU A 25 -32.97 7.45 -0.93
CA GLU A 25 -32.33 8.37 0.04
C GLU A 25 -30.97 8.95 -0.37
N THR A 26 -30.94 10.27 -0.57
CA THR A 26 -29.70 11.06 -0.65
C THR A 26 -28.82 10.79 0.57
N TYR A 27 -27.79 9.98 0.38
CA TYR A 27 -26.78 9.70 1.40
C TYR A 27 -26.00 10.99 1.67
N SER A 28 -26.10 11.56 2.87
CA SER A 28 -25.29 12.73 3.20
C SER A 28 -23.83 12.31 3.41
N VAL A 29 -22.87 13.09 2.91
CA VAL A 29 -21.44 12.83 3.16
C VAL A 29 -21.10 12.81 4.62
N GLU A 30 -21.76 13.65 5.41
CA GLU A 30 -21.62 13.64 6.85
C GLU A 30 -21.99 12.28 7.44
N LYS A 31 -23.08 11.67 6.95
CA LYS A 31 -23.50 10.32 7.35
C LYS A 31 -22.51 9.27 6.83
N TYR A 32 -22.04 9.35 5.59
CA TYR A 32 -21.04 8.41 5.06
C TYR A 32 -19.71 8.46 5.83
N LEU A 33 -19.19 9.66 6.09
CA LEU A 33 -17.97 9.85 6.87
C LEU A 33 -18.14 9.40 8.33
N ASN A 34 -19.31 9.63 8.94
CA ASN A 34 -19.62 9.12 10.28
C ASN A 34 -19.77 7.60 10.31
N ASP A 35 -20.64 7.03 9.47
CA ASP A 35 -21.02 5.61 9.52
C ASP A 35 -19.83 4.71 9.16
N GLU A 36 -19.07 5.06 8.12
CA GLU A 36 -17.99 4.21 7.60
C GLU A 36 -16.64 4.48 8.26
N PHE A 37 -16.36 5.73 8.64
CA PHE A 37 -15.04 6.15 9.13
C PHE A 37 -15.07 6.67 10.58
N SER A 38 -16.23 6.66 11.24
CA SER A 38 -16.40 7.20 12.61
C SER A 38 -15.94 8.66 12.75
N PHE A 39 -16.11 9.47 11.70
CA PHE A 39 -15.65 10.86 11.68
C PHE A 39 -16.69 11.86 12.19
N ASN A 40 -16.40 12.49 13.32
CA ASN A 40 -17.06 13.73 13.70
C ASN A 40 -16.52 14.90 12.86
N ILE A 41 -17.37 15.52 12.03
CA ILE A 41 -16.98 16.68 11.19
C ILE A 41 -16.53 17.92 11.99
N HIS A 42 -16.75 17.92 13.32
CA HIS A 42 -16.32 18.97 14.24
C HIS A 42 -14.97 18.69 14.92
N ASP A 43 -14.26 17.64 14.52
CA ASP A 43 -12.97 17.27 15.11
C ASP A 43 -11.84 18.24 14.70
N GLU A 44 -10.91 18.55 15.61
CA GLU A 44 -9.88 19.59 15.39
C GLU A 44 -8.90 19.25 14.24
N ASN A 45 -8.82 17.97 13.86
CA ASN A 45 -7.94 17.46 12.79
C ASN A 45 -8.72 16.92 11.57
N ILE A 46 -9.96 17.36 11.37
CA ILE A 46 -10.84 16.83 10.32
C ILE A 46 -10.24 16.91 8.91
N PHE A 47 -9.48 17.96 8.61
CA PHE A 47 -8.83 18.16 7.30
C PHE A 47 -7.84 17.05 6.96
N THR A 48 -6.93 16.71 7.88
CA THR A 48 -5.92 15.67 7.67
C THR A 48 -6.57 14.29 7.55
N LYS A 49 -7.60 14.04 8.37
CA LYS A 49 -8.35 12.77 8.36
C LYS A 49 -9.11 12.57 7.05
N VAL A 50 -9.81 13.61 6.58
CA VAL A 50 -10.54 13.61 5.31
C VAL A 50 -9.58 13.43 4.13
N TYR A 51 -8.46 14.16 4.12
CA TYR A 51 -7.47 14.04 3.06
C TYR A 51 -6.86 12.62 3.01
N TYR A 52 -6.51 12.04 4.15
CA TYR A 52 -6.02 10.66 4.24
C TYR A 52 -7.04 9.65 3.72
N VAL A 53 -8.32 9.79 4.07
CA VAL A 53 -9.38 8.89 3.58
C VAL A 53 -9.59 9.03 2.08
N LEU A 54 -9.54 10.24 1.53
CA LEU A 54 -9.63 10.43 0.09
C LEU A 54 -8.42 9.86 -0.65
N GLN A 55 -7.21 10.02 -0.11
CA GLN A 55 -6.03 9.36 -0.68
C GLN A 55 -6.16 7.84 -0.66
N LYS A 56 -6.59 7.28 0.47
CA LYS A 56 -6.80 5.85 0.62
C LYS A 56 -7.88 5.32 -0.33
N ALA A 57 -9.00 6.02 -0.43
CA ALA A 57 -10.08 5.68 -1.37
C ALA A 57 -9.64 5.77 -2.84
N LEU A 58 -8.76 6.72 -3.17
CA LEU A 58 -8.19 6.83 -4.51
C LEU A 58 -7.25 5.66 -4.84
N THR A 59 -6.42 5.22 -3.88
CA THR A 59 -5.41 4.16 -4.09
C THR A 59 -5.97 2.75 -3.99
N GLU A 60 -6.82 2.49 -3.01
CA GLU A 60 -7.39 1.17 -2.73
C GLU A 60 -8.74 0.99 -3.43
N GLY A 61 -9.39 2.08 -3.87
CA GLY A 61 -10.79 2.05 -4.28
C GLY A 61 -11.72 1.99 -3.08
N ILE A 62 -12.88 2.63 -3.18
CA ILE A 62 -13.97 2.53 -2.22
C ILE A 62 -14.51 1.08 -2.21
N LEU A 63 -14.54 0.41 -3.37
CA LEU A 63 -15.06 -0.95 -3.53
C LEU A 63 -14.17 -2.09 -3.00
N GLU A 64 -12.85 -1.92 -2.85
CA GLU A 64 -11.97 -2.98 -2.30
C GLU A 64 -12.31 -3.28 -0.82
N VAL A 65 -12.95 -2.33 -0.13
CA VAL A 65 -13.57 -2.51 1.20
C VAL A 65 -14.83 -3.39 1.13
N PHE A 66 -15.52 -3.44 -0.01
CA PHE A 66 -16.82 -4.10 -0.21
C PHE A 66 -16.73 -5.48 -0.89
N ILE A 67 -15.66 -5.78 -1.65
CA ILE A 67 -15.45 -7.07 -2.32
C ILE A 67 -14.93 -8.11 -1.30
N LYS A 68 -15.75 -8.44 -0.30
CA LYS A 68 -15.55 -9.63 0.56
C LYS A 68 -16.52 -10.77 0.24
N ASN A 69 -17.40 -10.62 -0.75
CA ASN A 69 -18.39 -11.65 -1.10
C ASN A 69 -18.26 -12.09 -2.57
N ASN A 70 -17.72 -13.29 -2.74
CA ASN A 70 -17.36 -13.98 -3.99
C ASN A 70 -18.54 -14.45 -4.87
N ILE A 71 -19.73 -13.84 -4.78
CA ILE A 71 -20.95 -14.53 -5.27
C ILE A 71 -21.17 -14.41 -6.79
N LEU A 72 -20.49 -13.53 -7.54
CA LEU A 72 -20.92 -13.22 -8.93
C LEU A 72 -19.80 -12.85 -9.92
N THR A 73 -18.79 -13.72 -10.05
CA THR A 73 -17.66 -13.47 -10.97
C THR A 73 -18.00 -13.48 -12.46
N ASP A 74 -19.16 -14.00 -12.86
CA ASP A 74 -19.45 -14.28 -14.27
C ASP A 74 -20.31 -13.20 -14.96
N LYS A 75 -20.89 -12.27 -14.18
CA LYS A 75 -21.78 -11.19 -14.68
C LYS A 75 -21.14 -9.81 -14.65
N LEU A 76 -19.97 -9.68 -14.03
CA LEU A 76 -19.33 -8.39 -13.76
C LEU A 76 -17.84 -8.45 -14.09
N GLU A 77 -17.35 -7.44 -14.80
CA GLU A 77 -15.92 -7.24 -15.03
C GLU A 77 -15.35 -6.32 -13.93
N VAL A 78 -14.05 -6.46 -13.63
CA VAL A 78 -13.36 -5.56 -12.67
C VAL A 78 -13.55 -4.09 -13.04
N LYS A 79 -13.55 -3.77 -14.34
CA LYS A 79 -13.76 -2.41 -14.83
C LYS A 79 -15.15 -1.85 -14.49
N ASP A 80 -16.17 -2.68 -14.34
CA ASP A 80 -17.52 -2.23 -13.95
C ASP A 80 -17.51 -1.67 -12.53
N LEU A 81 -16.77 -2.33 -11.62
CA LEU A 81 -16.53 -1.86 -10.27
C LEU A 81 -15.68 -0.58 -10.28
N VAL A 82 -14.60 -0.55 -11.07
CA VAL A 82 -13.74 0.64 -11.20
C VAL A 82 -14.52 1.87 -11.67
N ALA A 83 -15.46 1.71 -12.60
CA ALA A 83 -16.31 2.79 -13.11
C ALA A 83 -17.24 3.34 -12.02
N PHE A 84 -17.95 2.46 -11.30
CA PHE A 84 -18.84 2.85 -10.21
C PHE A 84 -18.08 3.53 -9.06
N ASP A 85 -16.95 2.95 -8.68
CA ASP A 85 -16.03 3.46 -7.67
C ASP A 85 -15.56 4.88 -7.99
N ALA A 86 -15.09 5.09 -9.22
CA ALA A 86 -14.55 6.36 -9.66
C ALA A 86 -15.62 7.46 -9.67
N THR A 87 -16.87 7.13 -10.02
CA THR A 87 -17.99 8.07 -9.97
C THR A 87 -18.33 8.49 -8.54
N ARG A 88 -18.41 7.54 -7.59
CA ARG A 88 -18.64 7.84 -6.17
C ARG A 88 -17.52 8.67 -5.56
N PHE A 89 -16.27 8.38 -5.92
CA PHE A 89 -15.12 9.17 -5.49
C PHE A 89 -15.24 10.63 -5.93
N ILE A 90 -15.62 10.90 -7.18
CA ILE A 90 -15.83 12.26 -7.69
C ILE A 90 -16.88 12.99 -6.84
N LYS A 91 -18.02 12.35 -6.59
CA LYS A 91 -19.10 12.93 -5.79
C LYS A 91 -18.62 13.27 -4.37
N LEU A 92 -17.94 12.32 -3.72
CA LEU A 92 -17.39 12.50 -2.38
C LEU A 92 -16.42 13.70 -2.32
N VAL A 93 -15.50 13.83 -3.29
CA VAL A 93 -14.55 14.97 -3.33
C VAL A 93 -15.28 16.30 -3.47
N LEU A 94 -16.32 16.38 -4.30
CA LEU A 94 -17.09 17.61 -4.50
C LEU A 94 -17.90 18.00 -3.26
N GLU A 95 -18.46 17.01 -2.58
CA GLU A 95 -19.20 17.26 -1.33
C GLU A 95 -18.27 17.67 -0.19
N VAL A 96 -17.09 17.04 -0.07
CA VAL A 96 -16.03 17.47 0.85
C VAL A 96 -15.58 18.91 0.54
N LEU A 97 -15.44 19.25 -0.74
CA LEU A 97 -15.14 20.62 -1.17
C LEU A 97 -16.25 21.60 -0.76
N ASN A 98 -17.53 21.23 -0.91
CA ASN A 98 -18.67 22.04 -0.50
C ASN A 98 -18.73 22.26 1.02
N LEU A 99 -18.30 21.27 1.80
CA LEU A 99 -18.14 21.37 3.25
C LEU A 99 -16.92 22.22 3.67
N LYS A 100 -16.14 22.73 2.70
CA LYS A 100 -14.89 23.48 2.91
C LYS A 100 -13.84 22.68 3.67
N LEU A 101 -13.86 21.36 3.53
CA LEU A 101 -12.90 20.43 4.12
C LEU A 101 -11.71 20.14 3.19
N LEU A 102 -11.73 20.71 1.98
CA LEU A 102 -10.61 20.78 1.04
C LEU A 102 -10.53 22.18 0.45
N SER A 103 -9.31 22.61 0.09
CA SER A 103 -9.15 23.74 -0.81
C SER A 103 -9.61 23.36 -2.22
N LYS A 104 -10.01 24.37 -3.01
CA LYS A 104 -10.33 24.18 -4.43
C LYS A 104 -9.17 23.48 -5.17
N LYS A 105 -7.92 23.84 -4.88
CA LYS A 105 -6.74 23.25 -5.53
C LYS A 105 -6.61 21.75 -5.24
N GLU A 106 -6.77 21.33 -3.98
CA GLU A 106 -6.67 19.92 -3.58
C GLU A 106 -7.79 19.08 -4.18
N ALA A 107 -9.03 19.57 -4.12
CA ALA A 107 -10.18 18.87 -4.69
C ALA A 107 -10.01 18.65 -6.20
N TRP A 108 -9.60 19.69 -6.95
CA TRP A 108 -9.35 19.55 -8.38
C TRP A 108 -8.16 18.63 -8.69
N GLY A 109 -7.13 18.58 -7.83
CA GLY A 109 -6.03 17.62 -7.96
C GLY A 109 -6.50 16.16 -7.86
N LEU A 110 -7.32 15.85 -6.85
CA LEU A 110 -7.88 14.50 -6.66
C LEU A 110 -8.84 14.11 -7.79
N LEU A 111 -9.71 15.04 -8.21
CA LEU A 111 -10.64 14.83 -9.33
C LEU A 111 -9.88 14.57 -10.64
N PHE A 112 -8.76 15.28 -10.85
CA PHE A 112 -7.92 15.10 -12.01
C PHE A 112 -7.24 13.72 -12.05
N LEU A 113 -6.65 13.28 -10.94
CA LEU A 113 -6.06 11.94 -10.83
C LEU A 113 -7.09 10.83 -11.10
N ASN A 114 -8.30 10.97 -10.55
CA ASN A 114 -9.37 10.01 -10.80
C ASN A 114 -9.87 10.05 -12.26
N ALA A 115 -9.92 11.23 -12.88
CA ALA A 115 -10.26 11.37 -14.30
C ALA A 115 -9.24 10.69 -15.21
N SER A 116 -7.94 10.75 -14.87
CA SER A 116 -6.90 9.97 -15.56
C SER A 116 -7.18 8.48 -15.48
N ARG A 117 -7.41 7.97 -14.25
CA ARG A 117 -7.71 6.55 -14.01
C ARG A 117 -8.86 6.06 -14.90
N ILE A 118 -9.89 6.89 -15.08
CA ILE A 118 -11.01 6.60 -15.98
C ILE A 118 -10.53 6.54 -17.44
N GLN A 119 -9.81 7.54 -17.93
CA GLN A 119 -9.33 7.55 -19.32
C GLN A 119 -8.37 6.40 -19.64
N ASP A 120 -7.55 5.98 -18.68
CA ASP A 120 -6.62 4.86 -18.84
C ASP A 120 -7.35 3.50 -18.86
N THR A 121 -8.53 3.42 -18.23
CA THR A 121 -9.30 2.18 -18.08
C THR A 121 -10.32 1.98 -19.22
N PHE A 122 -10.94 3.05 -19.72
CA PHE A 122 -12.07 2.96 -20.64
C PHE A 122 -11.77 3.63 -21.98
N LYS A 123 -12.15 2.98 -23.09
CA LYS A 123 -11.86 3.47 -24.44
C LYS A 123 -12.66 4.72 -24.79
N ASN A 124 -13.88 4.83 -24.27
CA ASN A 124 -14.80 5.92 -24.56
C ASN A 124 -15.91 6.04 -23.51
N ALA A 125 -16.72 7.10 -23.63
CA ALA A 125 -17.84 7.37 -22.75
C ALA A 125 -18.90 6.26 -22.72
N GLU A 126 -19.15 5.58 -23.83
CA GLU A 126 -20.16 4.53 -23.90
C GLU A 126 -19.72 3.29 -23.11
N GLU A 127 -18.45 2.91 -23.21
CA GLU A 127 -17.86 1.84 -22.41
C GLU A 127 -17.88 2.20 -20.92
N PHE A 128 -17.48 3.43 -20.55
CA PHE A 128 -17.55 3.88 -19.16
C PHE A 128 -18.98 3.88 -18.63
N LYS A 129 -19.95 4.45 -19.37
CA LYS A 129 -21.36 4.51 -18.97
C LYS A 129 -21.94 3.10 -18.76
N THR A 130 -21.64 2.19 -19.68
CA THR A 130 -22.05 0.78 -19.60
C THR A 130 -21.49 0.13 -18.34
N SER A 131 -20.18 0.30 -18.10
CA SER A 131 -19.48 -0.29 -16.97
C SER A 131 -19.98 0.27 -15.64
N TYR A 132 -20.22 1.59 -15.58
CA TYR A 132 -20.80 2.25 -14.42
C TYR A 132 -22.17 1.67 -14.05
N PHE A 133 -23.11 1.55 -14.99
CA PHE A 133 -24.45 1.06 -14.68
C PHE A 133 -24.47 -0.40 -14.26
N LYS A 134 -23.57 -1.23 -14.80
CA LYS A 134 -23.36 -2.60 -14.31
C LYS A 134 -22.88 -2.61 -12.86
N GLY A 135 -21.87 -1.80 -12.53
CA GLY A 135 -21.35 -1.67 -11.18
C GLY A 135 -22.39 -1.12 -10.18
N ALA A 136 -23.16 -0.11 -10.59
CA ALA A 136 -24.20 0.50 -9.77
C ALA A 136 -25.36 -0.48 -9.48
N LEU A 137 -25.86 -1.17 -10.51
CA LEU A 137 -26.91 -2.18 -10.33
C LEU A 137 -26.44 -3.32 -9.42
N PHE A 138 -25.19 -3.75 -9.60
CA PHE A 138 -24.59 -4.78 -8.76
C PHE A 138 -24.56 -4.36 -7.29
N TYR A 139 -24.14 -3.12 -7.02
CA TYR A 139 -24.16 -2.55 -5.67
C TYR A 139 -25.58 -2.52 -5.08
N ASP A 140 -26.57 -2.07 -5.85
CA ASP A 140 -27.96 -2.03 -5.40
C ASP A 140 -28.54 -3.44 -5.10
N ILE A 141 -28.17 -4.45 -5.88
CA ILE A 141 -28.56 -5.84 -5.64
C ILE A 141 -27.92 -6.36 -4.35
N LEU A 142 -26.61 -6.17 -4.16
CA LEU A 142 -25.92 -6.73 -3.00
C LEU A 142 -26.27 -6.03 -1.69
N PHE A 143 -26.36 -4.70 -1.70
CA PHE A 143 -26.37 -3.92 -0.46
C PHE A 143 -27.73 -3.32 -0.13
N LYS A 144 -28.58 -3.05 -1.13
CA LYS A 144 -29.91 -2.45 -0.89
C LYS A 144 -31.06 -3.45 -0.98
N SER A 145 -30.86 -4.62 -1.59
CA SER A 145 -31.91 -5.62 -1.71
C SER A 145 -31.96 -6.52 -0.48
N GLU A 146 -33.18 -6.80 -0.01
CA GLU A 146 -33.44 -7.85 0.98
C GLU A 146 -32.82 -9.16 0.52
N GLU A 147 -32.26 -9.92 1.46
CA GLU A 147 -31.46 -11.12 1.20
C GLU A 147 -32.22 -12.15 0.34
N ASP A 148 -33.51 -12.35 0.63
CA ASP A 148 -34.38 -13.29 -0.09
C ASP A 148 -34.63 -12.90 -1.56
N ASN A 149 -34.51 -11.61 -1.91
CA ASN A 149 -34.75 -11.10 -3.25
C ASN A 149 -33.47 -11.00 -4.11
N ARG A 150 -32.28 -11.22 -3.52
CA ARG A 150 -31.01 -11.07 -4.25
C ARG A 150 -30.88 -12.09 -5.38
N GLY A 151 -31.20 -13.36 -5.11
CA GLY A 151 -31.09 -14.44 -6.09
C GLY A 151 -31.91 -14.20 -7.36
N GLU A 152 -33.14 -13.70 -7.22
CA GLU A 152 -34.01 -13.36 -8.35
C GLU A 152 -33.46 -12.17 -9.14
N LYS A 153 -33.05 -11.10 -8.47
CA LYS A 153 -32.47 -9.92 -9.15
C LYS A 153 -31.18 -10.25 -9.89
N ILE A 154 -30.37 -11.17 -9.34
CA ILE A 154 -29.17 -11.69 -10.00
C ILE A 154 -29.52 -12.45 -11.28
N GLN A 155 -30.53 -13.32 -11.24
CA GLN A 155 -30.98 -14.07 -12.42
C GLN A 155 -31.51 -13.12 -13.51
N ASN A 156 -32.14 -12.01 -13.10
CA ASN A 156 -32.68 -10.99 -13.98
C ASN A 156 -31.72 -9.82 -14.26
N PHE A 157 -30.42 -9.95 -13.95
CA PHE A 157 -29.45 -8.85 -14.01
C PHE A 157 -29.42 -8.15 -15.37
N ASP A 158 -29.40 -8.91 -16.47
CA ASP A 158 -29.28 -8.34 -17.83
C ASP A 158 -30.52 -7.51 -18.22
N ALA A 159 -31.71 -7.92 -17.77
CA ALA A 159 -32.95 -7.17 -17.99
C ALA A 159 -32.99 -5.89 -17.15
N LEU A 160 -32.66 -6.00 -15.86
CA LEU A 160 -32.57 -4.85 -14.95
C LEU A 160 -31.52 -3.83 -15.40
N PHE A 161 -30.36 -4.31 -15.87
CA PHE A 161 -29.30 -3.47 -16.42
C PHE A 161 -29.81 -2.71 -17.63
N LYS A 162 -30.48 -3.39 -18.56
CA LYS A 162 -31.03 -2.76 -19.75
C LYS A 162 -32.05 -1.68 -19.40
N ASP A 163 -33.00 -1.99 -18.51
CA ASP A 163 -34.02 -1.04 -18.07
C ASP A 163 -33.39 0.19 -17.42
N LEU A 164 -32.39 0.00 -16.55
CA LEU A 164 -31.64 1.07 -15.89
C LEU A 164 -30.85 1.92 -16.89
N TYR A 165 -30.17 1.29 -17.84
CA TYR A 165 -29.37 1.96 -18.85
C TYR A 165 -30.23 2.78 -19.82
N ASP A 166 -31.34 2.20 -20.29
CA ASP A 166 -32.28 2.84 -21.24
C ASP A 166 -33.07 3.99 -20.58
N ALA A 167 -33.31 3.91 -19.27
CA ALA A 167 -33.90 5.00 -18.50
C ALA A 167 -32.97 6.22 -18.39
N SER A 168 -31.65 6.03 -18.54
CA SER A 168 -30.68 7.09 -18.29
C SER A 168 -30.63 8.14 -19.41
N LYS A 169 -30.86 9.40 -19.04
CA LYS A 169 -30.84 10.55 -19.97
C LYS A 169 -29.50 11.26 -19.98
N VAL A 170 -28.56 10.91 -19.10
CA VAL A 170 -27.23 11.53 -19.05
C VAL A 170 -26.47 11.27 -20.34
N LYS A 171 -26.08 12.37 -20.99
CA LYS A 171 -25.05 12.39 -22.03
C LYS A 171 -23.72 12.73 -21.38
N LEU A 172 -22.78 11.80 -21.44
CA LEU A 172 -21.43 12.03 -20.96
C LEU A 172 -20.65 12.91 -21.94
N PHE A 173 -19.94 13.88 -21.39
CA PHE A 173 -18.90 14.58 -22.13
C PHE A 173 -17.64 13.74 -22.01
N TRP A 174 -16.95 13.47 -23.11
CA TRP A 174 -15.70 12.70 -23.14
C TRP A 174 -14.58 13.56 -23.68
N LEU A 175 -13.36 13.34 -23.18
CA LEU A 175 -12.18 14.02 -23.70
C LEU A 175 -11.65 13.21 -24.90
N GLU A 176 -11.64 13.83 -26.08
CA GLU A 176 -11.04 13.23 -27.28
C GLU A 176 -9.54 13.52 -27.30
N GLY A 177 -8.72 12.56 -26.83
CA GLY A 177 -7.26 12.64 -26.84
C GLY A 177 -6.60 12.43 -25.47
N GLU A 178 -5.27 12.36 -25.45
CA GLU A 178 -4.49 12.28 -24.21
C GLU A 178 -4.67 13.57 -23.41
N VAL A 179 -5.45 13.51 -22.33
CA VAL A 179 -5.73 14.61 -21.39
C VAL A 179 -4.43 15.30 -20.92
N PHE A 180 -3.33 14.57 -20.90
CA PHE A 180 -2.02 15.01 -20.45
C PHE A 180 -1.24 15.89 -21.43
N LYS A 181 -1.55 15.89 -22.74
CA LYS A 181 -0.82 16.74 -23.69
C LYS A 181 -1.19 18.22 -23.60
N ALA A 182 -2.41 18.52 -23.14
CA ALA A 182 -2.93 19.89 -23.11
C ALA A 182 -2.62 20.63 -21.80
N LEU A 183 -2.32 19.88 -20.74
CA LEU A 183 -2.05 20.41 -19.43
C LEU A 183 -0.53 20.55 -19.26
N ASN A 184 -0.01 21.75 -19.56
CA ASN A 184 1.26 22.23 -18.98
C ASN A 184 1.06 22.36 -17.46
N ILE A 185 0.91 21.23 -16.76
CA ILE A 185 1.10 21.17 -15.33
C ILE A 185 2.60 21.37 -15.18
N GLU A 186 3.01 22.63 -14.99
CA GLU A 186 4.28 22.88 -14.30
C GLU A 186 4.20 22.06 -13.02
N GLU A 187 5.03 21.01 -12.93
CA GLU A 187 5.15 20.12 -11.79
C GLU A 187 5.09 20.97 -10.53
N SER A 188 3.92 20.95 -9.87
CA SER A 188 3.75 21.77 -8.69
C SER A 188 4.66 21.15 -7.66
N SER A 189 5.67 21.91 -7.24
CA SER A 189 6.62 21.57 -6.20
C SER A 189 5.96 20.88 -4.99
N SER A 190 5.85 19.56 -5.05
CA SER A 190 5.54 18.66 -3.96
C SER A 190 6.78 18.55 -3.07
N ASN A 191 7.14 19.70 -2.49
CA ASN A 191 8.35 19.93 -1.71
C ASN A 191 8.10 19.90 -0.19
N LEU A 192 7.01 19.26 0.26
CA LEU A 192 6.60 19.34 1.67
C LEU A 192 6.56 18.00 2.43
N VAL A 193 6.95 16.89 1.79
CA VAL A 193 7.20 15.62 2.51
C VAL A 193 8.54 14.97 2.08
N SER A 194 9.10 15.36 0.93
CA SER A 194 10.34 14.81 0.36
C SER A 194 11.63 15.54 0.74
N LYS A 195 11.55 16.71 1.39
CA LYS A 195 12.75 17.52 1.67
C LYS A 195 13.70 16.84 2.66
N ASP A 196 13.23 16.13 3.67
CA ASP A 196 14.13 15.65 4.73
C ASP A 196 14.92 14.39 4.37
N LEU A 197 14.58 13.64 3.31
CA LEU A 197 15.38 12.49 2.86
C LEU A 197 16.25 12.82 1.64
N VAL A 198 15.75 13.64 0.71
CA VAL A 198 16.55 14.05 -0.47
C VAL A 198 17.46 15.26 -0.18
N GLN A 199 17.07 16.21 0.67
CA GLN A 199 17.98 17.32 1.04
C GLN A 199 19.11 16.90 1.98
N ASN A 200 18.95 15.80 2.71
CA ASN A 200 20.04 15.26 3.53
C ASN A 200 21.18 14.67 2.67
N ASP A 201 20.89 14.17 1.45
CA ASP A 201 21.90 13.62 0.53
C ASP A 201 22.29 14.55 -0.65
N GLU A 202 21.47 15.54 -1.02
CA GLU A 202 21.92 16.62 -1.93
C GLU A 202 23.05 17.46 -1.29
N ASN A 203 23.13 17.46 0.05
CA ASN A 203 24.25 17.98 0.84
C ASN A 203 25.35 16.94 1.12
N SER A 204 25.32 15.75 0.50
CA SER A 204 26.47 14.86 0.59
C SER A 204 27.68 15.57 0.00
N ASN A 205 28.80 15.56 0.72
CA ASN A 205 30.06 16.15 0.25
C ASN A 205 30.68 15.35 -0.92
N GLU A 206 29.92 14.45 -1.56
CA GLU A 206 30.37 13.55 -2.62
C GLU A 206 29.78 13.99 -3.98
N PRO A 207 30.55 14.71 -4.82
CA PRO A 207 30.08 15.25 -6.11
C PRO A 207 29.50 14.20 -7.07
N GLN A 208 29.88 12.94 -6.87
CA GLN A 208 29.43 11.78 -7.63
C GLN A 208 27.96 11.42 -7.34
N ILE A 209 27.52 11.50 -6.08
CA ILE A 209 26.12 11.23 -5.67
C ILE A 209 25.20 12.35 -6.17
N THR A 210 25.63 13.61 -6.09
CA THR A 210 24.87 14.73 -6.67
C THR A 210 24.75 14.62 -8.20
N SER A 211 25.83 14.19 -8.87
CA SER A 211 25.82 13.95 -10.32
C SER A 211 24.86 12.83 -10.69
N MET A 212 24.79 11.78 -9.89
CA MET A 212 23.79 10.71 -10.03
C MET A 212 22.37 11.24 -9.94
N TYR A 213 21.99 11.91 -8.85
CA TYR A 213 20.62 12.41 -8.70
C TYR A 213 20.21 13.31 -9.86
N LYS A 214 21.16 14.08 -10.43
CA LYS A 214 20.92 14.86 -11.66
C LYS A 214 20.68 13.99 -12.90
N LEU A 215 21.42 12.89 -13.07
CA LEU A 215 21.22 11.95 -14.18
C LEU A 215 19.91 11.17 -14.03
N LEU A 216 19.58 10.76 -12.80
CA LEU A 216 18.32 10.11 -12.44
C LEU A 216 17.12 10.99 -12.75
N LYS A 217 17.14 12.27 -12.33
CA LYS A 217 16.10 13.26 -12.65
C LYS A 217 15.96 13.55 -14.15
N LYS A 218 17.00 13.28 -14.95
CA LYS A 218 16.99 13.47 -16.40
C LYS A 218 16.65 12.20 -17.18
N GLU A 219 16.47 11.07 -16.49
CA GLU A 219 16.29 9.74 -17.09
C GLU A 219 17.42 9.35 -18.08
N ASP A 220 18.62 9.92 -17.92
CA ASP A 220 19.75 9.67 -18.83
C ASP A 220 20.51 8.41 -18.41
N LYS A 221 19.94 7.25 -18.75
CA LYS A 221 20.51 5.93 -18.42
C LYS A 221 21.88 5.71 -19.02
N THR A 222 22.15 6.26 -20.21
CA THR A 222 23.43 6.04 -20.89
C THR A 222 24.57 6.68 -20.11
N GLU A 223 24.39 7.93 -19.69
CA GLU A 223 25.39 8.62 -18.87
C GLU A 223 25.44 8.07 -17.44
N LEU A 224 24.30 7.62 -16.88
CA LEU A 224 24.28 6.94 -15.58
C LEU A 224 25.16 5.68 -15.59
N TRP A 225 25.02 4.85 -16.62
CA TRP A 225 25.80 3.63 -16.75
C TRP A 225 27.28 3.92 -17.01
N LYS A 226 27.62 4.92 -17.83
CA LYS A 226 29.02 5.35 -18.01
C LYS A 226 29.63 5.86 -16.71
N LEU A 227 28.87 6.59 -15.90
CA LEU A 227 29.30 7.05 -14.58
C LEU A 227 29.64 5.85 -13.69
N LEU A 228 28.73 4.87 -13.61
CA LEU A 228 28.92 3.65 -12.84
C LEU A 228 30.08 2.77 -13.33
N ASP A 229 30.30 2.70 -14.64
CA ASP A 229 31.41 1.94 -15.21
C ASP A 229 32.78 2.50 -14.74
N ASN A 230 32.85 3.80 -14.41
CA ASN A 230 34.07 4.43 -13.89
C ASN A 230 34.29 4.24 -12.38
N PHE A 231 33.33 3.67 -11.65
CA PHE A 231 33.43 3.47 -10.21
C PHE A 231 34.15 2.17 -9.87
N SER A 232 34.84 2.17 -8.73
CA SER A 232 35.33 0.95 -8.08
C SER A 232 34.16 0.07 -7.61
N GLN A 233 34.45 -1.18 -7.28
CA GLN A 233 33.44 -2.13 -6.78
C GLN A 233 32.75 -1.60 -5.50
N GLU A 234 33.49 -0.99 -4.59
CA GLU A 234 32.96 -0.42 -3.34
C GLU A 234 32.06 0.80 -3.62
N GLU A 235 32.51 1.71 -4.50
CA GLU A 235 31.71 2.85 -4.93
C GLU A 235 30.43 2.40 -5.64
N ARG A 236 30.46 1.37 -6.49
CA ARG A 236 29.26 0.81 -7.13
C ARG A 236 28.31 0.20 -6.11
N ASN A 237 28.80 -0.53 -5.10
CA ASN A 237 27.96 -1.08 -4.04
C ASN A 237 27.24 0.03 -3.27
N LYS A 238 27.99 1.07 -2.87
CA LYS A 238 27.43 2.25 -2.19
C LYS A 238 26.41 2.95 -3.09
N PHE A 239 26.72 3.10 -4.37
CA PHE A 239 25.86 3.81 -5.32
C PHE A 239 24.57 3.08 -5.63
N LEU A 240 24.64 1.80 -5.97
CA LEU A 240 23.46 1.01 -6.32
C LEU A 240 22.47 0.94 -5.14
N ASN A 241 22.94 1.11 -3.89
CA ASN A 241 22.09 1.28 -2.72
C ASN A 241 21.10 2.45 -2.85
N HIS A 242 21.51 3.55 -3.47
CA HIS A 242 20.62 4.69 -3.70
C HIS A 242 19.59 4.44 -4.81
N LEU A 243 19.81 3.47 -5.71
CA LEU A 243 18.83 3.09 -6.74
C LEU A 243 17.70 2.21 -6.18
N TYR A 244 17.89 1.64 -4.99
CA TYR A 244 16.88 0.82 -4.30
C TYR A 244 15.79 1.65 -3.61
N ILE A 245 15.99 2.97 -3.50
CA ILE A 245 15.15 3.83 -2.67
C ILE A 245 13.95 4.38 -3.46
N ASP A 246 12.81 3.78 -3.11
CA ASP A 246 11.45 4.35 -3.01
C ASP A 246 10.45 4.18 -4.17
N LYS A 247 9.69 3.06 -4.10
CA LYS A 247 8.41 2.90 -4.82
C LYS A 247 7.36 3.98 -4.46
N LYS A 248 7.48 4.71 -3.33
CA LYS A 248 6.56 5.81 -3.01
C LYS A 248 6.80 7.06 -3.85
N GLU A 249 8.00 7.28 -4.38
CA GLU A 249 8.27 8.46 -5.22
C GLU A 249 7.99 8.21 -6.71
N GLN A 250 7.50 7.03 -7.11
CA GLN A 250 7.10 6.68 -8.48
C GLN A 250 8.18 6.87 -9.57
N ILE A 251 9.45 7.07 -9.21
CA ILE A 251 10.53 7.14 -10.19
C ILE A 251 11.03 5.71 -10.45
N GLU A 252 10.43 5.02 -11.42
CA GLU A 252 10.98 3.76 -11.95
C GLU A 252 12.24 4.03 -12.78
N ILE A 253 13.34 4.33 -12.11
CA ILE A 253 14.65 4.57 -12.74
C ILE A 253 15.11 3.33 -13.51
N LEU A 254 14.97 2.16 -12.88
CA LEU A 254 15.42 0.89 -13.43
C LEU A 254 14.23 0.15 -14.05
N THR A 255 14.37 -0.21 -15.32
CA THR A 255 13.46 -1.11 -16.03
C THR A 255 13.71 -2.56 -15.62
N ALA A 256 12.80 -3.46 -15.99
CA ALA A 256 12.99 -4.89 -15.81
C ALA A 256 14.31 -5.36 -16.46
N GLU A 257 14.61 -4.89 -17.67
CA GLU A 257 15.83 -5.20 -18.40
C GLU A 257 17.08 -4.77 -17.61
N ASP A 258 17.06 -3.58 -17.02
CA ASP A 258 18.18 -3.09 -16.20
C ASP A 258 18.45 -4.03 -15.01
N TYR A 259 17.41 -4.45 -14.28
CA TYR A 259 17.56 -5.41 -13.18
C TYR A 259 18.15 -6.75 -13.65
N LEU A 260 17.75 -7.22 -14.83
CA LEU A 260 18.23 -8.50 -15.38
C LEU A 260 19.71 -8.44 -15.77
N GLU A 261 20.15 -7.32 -16.35
CA GLU A 261 21.51 -7.11 -16.85
C GLU A 261 22.51 -6.75 -15.75
N LEU A 262 22.06 -6.15 -14.65
CA LEU A 262 22.93 -5.66 -13.55
C LEU A 262 23.97 -6.69 -13.09
N PRO A 263 23.62 -7.95 -12.75
CA PRO A 263 24.61 -8.95 -12.34
C PRO A 263 25.54 -9.44 -13.45
N ALA A 264 25.15 -9.32 -14.72
CA ALA A 264 26.02 -9.64 -15.84
C ALA A 264 27.04 -8.51 -16.09
N ARG A 265 26.60 -7.26 -15.94
CA ARG A 265 27.45 -6.07 -16.06
C ARG A 265 28.42 -5.93 -14.89
N TYR A 266 27.97 -6.25 -13.68
CA TYR A 266 28.73 -6.09 -12.43
C TYR A 266 28.71 -7.39 -11.59
N PRO A 267 29.37 -8.47 -12.06
CA PRO A 267 29.27 -9.79 -11.45
C PRO A 267 29.92 -9.91 -10.05
N ASP A 268 30.81 -8.99 -9.71
CA ASP A 268 31.52 -8.89 -8.43
C ASP A 268 30.87 -7.89 -7.46
N VAL A 269 29.90 -7.10 -7.91
CA VAL A 269 29.20 -6.11 -7.07
C VAL A 269 28.03 -6.78 -6.37
N SER A 270 28.13 -6.98 -5.05
CA SER A 270 27.10 -7.68 -4.26
C SER A 270 25.72 -7.03 -4.39
N TYR A 271 25.68 -5.69 -4.47
CA TYR A 271 24.44 -4.95 -4.56
C TYR A 271 23.72 -5.12 -5.91
N ALA A 272 24.44 -5.42 -6.99
CA ALA A 272 23.84 -5.74 -8.29
C ALA A 272 23.01 -7.04 -8.21
N HIS A 273 23.57 -8.08 -7.57
CA HIS A 273 22.84 -9.32 -7.29
C HIS A 273 21.67 -9.07 -6.33
N TYR A 274 21.88 -8.29 -5.26
CA TYR A 274 20.81 -7.94 -4.34
C TYR A 274 19.60 -7.29 -5.04
N LEU A 275 19.84 -6.27 -5.87
CA LEU A 275 18.78 -5.57 -6.60
C LEU A 275 17.96 -6.52 -7.49
N ARG A 276 18.64 -7.37 -8.28
CA ARG A 276 17.94 -8.38 -9.11
C ARG A 276 17.20 -9.39 -8.25
N GLY A 277 17.78 -9.79 -7.12
CA GLY A 277 17.17 -10.69 -6.16
C GLY A 277 15.86 -10.14 -5.60
N ILE A 278 15.84 -8.88 -5.17
CA ILE A 278 14.63 -8.21 -4.68
C ILE A 278 13.61 -8.00 -5.81
N TYR A 279 14.07 -7.62 -7.00
CA TYR A 279 13.21 -7.54 -8.19
C TYR A 279 12.47 -8.86 -8.42
N PHE A 280 13.19 -10.00 -8.48
CA PHE A 280 12.56 -11.31 -8.67
C PHE A 280 11.68 -11.73 -7.49
N TYR A 281 12.01 -11.32 -6.26
CA TYR A 281 11.15 -11.56 -5.10
C TYR A 281 9.79 -10.85 -5.28
N HIS A 282 9.79 -9.56 -5.61
CA HIS A 282 8.55 -8.83 -5.89
C HIS A 282 7.81 -9.38 -7.11
N PHE A 283 8.53 -9.67 -8.18
CA PHE A 283 7.97 -10.25 -9.39
C PHE A 283 7.36 -11.62 -9.14
N ALA A 284 7.88 -12.40 -8.18
CA ALA A 284 7.24 -13.63 -7.74
C ALA A 284 5.85 -13.34 -7.16
N TRP A 285 5.74 -12.40 -6.22
CA TRP A 285 4.45 -12.03 -5.60
C TRP A 285 3.42 -11.54 -6.62
N GLU A 286 3.84 -10.78 -7.63
CA GLU A 286 2.98 -10.40 -8.75
C GLU A 286 2.47 -11.63 -9.53
N ALA A 287 3.33 -12.62 -9.79
CA ALA A 287 2.94 -13.88 -10.44
C ALA A 287 1.94 -14.69 -9.61
N ARG A 288 2.11 -14.71 -8.28
CA ARG A 288 1.18 -15.38 -7.37
C ARG A 288 -0.19 -14.68 -7.40
N GLY A 289 -0.18 -13.35 -7.45
CA GLY A 289 -1.35 -12.49 -7.28
C GLY A 289 -1.74 -12.29 -5.81
N LEU A 290 -2.78 -11.49 -5.60
CA LEU A 290 -3.28 -11.11 -4.26
C LEU A 290 -4.28 -12.12 -3.66
N GLY A 291 -4.57 -13.22 -4.38
CA GLY A 291 -5.51 -14.23 -3.93
C GLY A 291 -5.07 -14.95 -2.65
N LEU A 292 -6.05 -15.41 -1.88
CA LEU A 292 -5.82 -16.30 -0.74
C LEU A 292 -5.13 -17.59 -1.19
N THR A 293 -4.43 -18.25 -0.26
CA THR A 293 -3.63 -19.46 -0.56
C THR A 293 -4.44 -20.55 -1.27
N ASN A 294 -5.73 -20.68 -0.96
CA ASN A 294 -6.65 -21.66 -1.56
C ASN A 294 -7.31 -21.20 -2.88
N THR A 295 -7.12 -19.95 -3.31
CA THR A 295 -7.68 -19.43 -4.58
C THR A 295 -6.62 -19.23 -5.66
N VAL A 296 -5.33 -19.27 -5.31
CA VAL A 296 -4.23 -19.17 -6.27
C VAL A 296 -4.08 -20.48 -7.05
N GLY A 297 -4.19 -20.40 -8.38
CA GLY A 297 -4.06 -21.55 -9.27
C GLY A 297 -2.64 -22.14 -9.33
N GLN A 298 -2.53 -23.43 -9.66
CA GLN A 298 -1.25 -24.15 -9.72
C GLN A 298 -0.22 -23.51 -10.67
N LYS A 299 -0.67 -22.94 -11.81
CA LYS A 299 0.20 -22.23 -12.76
C LYS A 299 0.85 -20.99 -12.13
N ASN A 300 0.09 -20.22 -11.34
CA ASN A 300 0.60 -19.03 -10.66
C ASN A 300 1.59 -19.41 -9.57
N TYR A 301 1.34 -20.50 -8.82
CA TYR A 301 2.32 -21.04 -7.89
C TYR A 301 3.60 -21.52 -8.58
N ALA A 302 3.50 -22.17 -9.73
CA ALA A 302 4.69 -22.59 -10.48
C ALA A 302 5.57 -21.39 -10.86
N LEU A 303 4.97 -20.32 -11.39
CA LEU A 303 5.66 -19.06 -11.71
C LEU A 303 6.22 -18.35 -10.46
N PHE A 304 5.45 -18.33 -9.37
CA PHE A 304 5.89 -17.80 -8.08
C PHE A 304 7.19 -18.48 -7.64
N TYR A 305 7.20 -19.81 -7.58
CA TYR A 305 8.38 -20.55 -7.14
C TYR A 305 9.53 -20.51 -8.14
N GLU A 306 9.26 -20.44 -9.45
CA GLU A 306 10.29 -20.20 -10.45
C GLU A 306 11.03 -18.89 -10.18
N ARG A 307 10.28 -17.79 -10.01
CA ARG A 307 10.84 -16.46 -9.74
C ARG A 307 11.57 -16.40 -8.40
N LEU A 308 11.04 -17.04 -7.36
CA LEU A 308 11.73 -17.14 -6.07
C LEU A 308 13.08 -17.90 -6.17
N ARG A 309 13.24 -18.83 -7.12
CA ARG A 309 14.55 -19.51 -7.33
C ARG A 309 15.58 -18.57 -7.93
N TYR A 310 15.18 -17.68 -8.85
CA TYR A 310 16.07 -16.62 -9.33
C TYR A 310 16.46 -15.69 -8.19
N ALA A 311 15.47 -15.22 -7.41
CA ALA A 311 15.72 -14.41 -6.22
C ALA A 311 16.68 -15.09 -5.22
N ARG A 312 16.55 -16.41 -5.02
CA ARG A 312 17.43 -17.18 -4.12
C ARG A 312 18.86 -17.23 -4.60
N THR A 313 19.04 -17.45 -5.90
CA THR A 313 20.36 -17.51 -6.51
C THR A 313 21.08 -16.19 -6.33
N ASP A 314 20.38 -15.09 -6.62
CA ASP A 314 20.93 -13.74 -6.53
C ASP A 314 21.18 -13.28 -5.10
N LEU A 315 20.22 -13.47 -4.17
CA LEU A 315 20.39 -13.09 -2.77
C LEU A 315 21.48 -13.92 -2.08
N LYS A 316 21.61 -15.21 -2.42
CA LYS A 316 22.73 -16.03 -1.95
C LYS A 316 24.06 -15.50 -2.50
N ARG A 317 24.11 -15.10 -3.77
CA ARG A 317 25.33 -14.53 -4.36
C ARG A 317 25.71 -13.19 -3.74
N ALA A 318 24.74 -12.32 -3.49
CA ALA A 318 24.94 -11.06 -2.76
C ALA A 318 25.53 -11.32 -1.37
N TYR A 319 24.96 -12.29 -0.64
CA TYR A 319 25.46 -12.74 0.66
C TYR A 319 26.89 -13.29 0.60
N GLU A 320 27.23 -14.11 -0.39
CA GLU A 320 28.59 -14.64 -0.57
C GLU A 320 29.63 -13.54 -0.84
N LEU A 321 29.24 -12.52 -1.62
CA LEU A 321 30.12 -11.39 -1.98
C LEU A 321 30.31 -10.40 -0.83
N SER A 322 29.27 -10.17 -0.01
CA SER A 322 29.35 -9.32 1.18
C SER A 322 28.68 -10.01 2.37
N PRO A 323 29.38 -10.96 3.02
CA PRO A 323 28.80 -11.75 4.09
C PRO A 323 28.48 -10.91 5.33
N ASN A 324 29.00 -9.70 5.47
CA ASN A 324 28.74 -8.86 6.64
C ASN A 324 27.56 -7.90 6.47
N GLU A 325 26.95 -7.84 5.28
CA GLU A 325 25.79 -6.99 5.02
C GLU A 325 24.52 -7.60 5.62
N GLN A 326 24.02 -6.96 6.69
CA GLN A 326 22.90 -7.46 7.49
C GLN A 326 21.59 -7.49 6.70
N THR A 327 21.40 -6.55 5.77
CA THR A 327 20.24 -6.49 4.89
C THR A 327 20.09 -7.78 4.07
N TYR A 328 21.22 -8.33 3.60
CA TYR A 328 21.22 -9.57 2.83
C TYR A 328 20.83 -10.77 3.69
N TRP A 329 21.20 -10.79 4.98
CA TRP A 329 20.79 -11.86 5.90
C TRP A 329 19.27 -11.86 6.06
N ALA A 330 18.70 -10.68 6.28
CA ALA A 330 17.28 -10.51 6.53
C ALA A 330 16.43 -10.87 5.30
N GLU A 331 16.84 -10.46 4.11
CA GLU A 331 16.13 -10.77 2.87
C GLU A 331 16.29 -12.23 2.45
N LEU A 332 17.48 -12.80 2.61
CA LEU A 332 17.69 -14.22 2.35
C LEU A 332 16.92 -15.09 3.36
N TYR A 333 16.89 -14.72 4.64
CA TYR A 333 16.07 -15.40 5.67
C TYR A 333 14.58 -15.36 5.30
N ASN A 334 14.07 -14.19 4.93
CA ASN A 334 12.69 -14.01 4.48
C ASN A 334 12.37 -14.87 3.24
N LEU A 335 13.32 -14.99 2.32
CA LEU A 335 13.15 -15.80 1.11
C LEU A 335 13.17 -17.31 1.40
N VAL A 336 14.16 -17.81 2.14
CA VAL A 336 14.37 -19.27 2.30
C VAL A 336 13.22 -19.95 3.03
N LYS A 337 12.50 -19.21 3.88
CA LYS A 337 11.25 -19.61 4.54
C LYS A 337 10.15 -20.10 3.59
N HIS A 338 10.18 -19.69 2.32
CA HIS A 338 9.22 -20.16 1.32
C HIS A 338 9.57 -21.53 0.75
N PHE A 339 10.80 -22.01 0.95
CA PHE A 339 11.27 -23.31 0.50
C PHE A 339 11.26 -24.31 1.66
N ARG A 340 11.16 -25.59 1.32
CA ARG A 340 11.28 -26.69 2.29
C ARG A 340 12.47 -27.57 1.95
N GLY A 341 13.10 -28.14 2.96
CA GLY A 341 14.14 -29.15 2.81
C GLY A 341 15.44 -28.74 3.48
N LYS A 342 16.27 -29.76 3.75
CA LYS A 342 17.45 -29.67 4.62
C LYS A 342 18.36 -28.45 4.34
N ASP A 343 18.65 -28.16 3.08
CA ASP A 343 19.53 -27.06 2.71
C ASP A 343 18.91 -25.68 3.02
N SER A 344 17.60 -25.53 2.81
CA SER A 344 16.90 -24.28 3.16
C SER A 344 16.76 -24.12 4.66
N ASP A 345 16.44 -25.21 5.37
CA ASP A 345 16.28 -25.23 6.82
C ASP A 345 17.60 -24.86 7.52
N GLN A 346 18.74 -25.40 7.04
CA GLN A 346 20.06 -25.05 7.56
C GLN A 346 20.40 -23.56 7.34
N ILE A 347 20.18 -23.03 6.13
CA ILE A 347 20.44 -21.60 5.85
C ILE A 347 19.55 -20.72 6.73
N GLU A 348 18.29 -21.09 6.92
CA GLU A 348 17.37 -20.37 7.79
C GLU A 348 17.89 -20.32 9.23
N GLU A 349 18.27 -21.47 9.80
CA GLU A 349 18.79 -21.57 11.17
C GLU A 349 20.08 -20.75 11.35
N GLU A 350 21.02 -20.85 10.41
CA GLU A 350 22.27 -20.09 10.43
C GLU A 350 22.03 -18.57 10.38
N LEU A 351 21.16 -18.11 9.48
CA LEU A 351 20.81 -16.69 9.35
C LEU A 351 20.07 -16.18 10.58
N TYR A 352 19.13 -16.95 11.13
CA TYR A 352 18.42 -16.59 12.35
C TYR A 352 19.37 -16.44 13.53
N ALA A 353 20.26 -17.42 13.75
CA ALA A 353 21.26 -17.37 14.81
C ALA A 353 22.18 -16.14 14.66
N ARG A 354 22.55 -15.80 13.42
CA ARG A 354 23.39 -14.64 13.15
C ARG A 354 22.67 -13.32 13.36
N ILE A 355 21.41 -13.19 12.92
CA ILE A 355 20.60 -11.98 13.18
C ILE A 355 20.45 -11.77 14.70
N LYS A 356 20.16 -12.85 15.44
CA LYS A 356 20.02 -12.79 16.90
C LYS A 356 21.31 -12.38 17.62
N LYS A 357 22.47 -12.75 17.07
CA LYS A 357 23.76 -12.42 17.68
C LYS A 357 24.25 -11.03 17.31
N ASP A 358 24.15 -10.67 16.02
CA ASP A 358 24.91 -9.56 15.45
C ASP A 358 24.02 -8.42 14.89
N ALA A 359 22.69 -8.58 14.80
CA ALA A 359 21.79 -7.63 14.14
C ALA A 359 20.50 -7.30 14.91
N MET A 360 20.45 -7.53 16.23
CA MET A 360 19.28 -7.23 17.07
C MET A 360 18.95 -5.73 17.19
N GLN A 361 19.94 -4.87 16.90
CA GLN A 361 19.75 -3.41 16.85
C GLN A 361 19.32 -2.92 15.46
N ASN A 362 19.42 -3.76 14.43
CA ASN A 362 19.02 -3.41 13.07
C ASN A 362 17.51 -3.60 12.90
N THR A 363 16.77 -2.49 12.83
CA THR A 363 15.30 -2.48 12.72
C THR A 363 14.78 -3.28 11.54
N PHE A 364 15.48 -3.27 10.40
CA PHE A 364 15.08 -4.02 9.22
C PHE A 364 15.18 -5.53 9.45
N CYS A 365 16.30 -5.99 10.02
CA CYS A 365 16.52 -7.40 10.34
C CYS A 365 15.47 -7.94 11.31
N ILE A 366 15.23 -7.22 12.42
CA ILE A 366 14.25 -7.67 13.42
C ILE A 366 12.83 -7.71 12.86
N LYS A 367 12.47 -6.78 11.97
CA LYS A 367 11.15 -6.72 11.33
C LYS A 367 10.97 -7.85 10.33
N ARG A 368 12.01 -8.23 9.56
CA ARG A 368 11.96 -9.39 8.67
C ARG A 368 11.80 -10.70 9.43
N VAL A 369 12.51 -10.89 10.54
CA VAL A 369 12.32 -12.07 11.40
C VAL A 369 10.92 -12.09 12.00
N SER A 370 10.45 -10.95 12.53
CA SER A 370 9.09 -10.82 13.07
C SER A 370 8.03 -11.15 12.03
N HIS A 371 8.19 -10.67 10.79
CA HIS A 371 7.29 -10.97 9.69
C HIS A 371 7.12 -12.48 9.48
N MET A 372 8.21 -13.25 9.41
CA MET A 372 8.15 -14.70 9.20
C MET A 372 7.65 -15.51 10.40
N LYS A 373 7.65 -14.94 11.62
CA LYS A 373 7.13 -15.60 12.83
C LYS A 373 5.62 -15.39 13.03
N LYS A 374 4.98 -14.53 12.24
CA LYS A 374 3.53 -14.30 12.32
C LYS A 374 2.73 -15.48 11.80
N ALA A 375 1.53 -15.68 12.36
CA ALA A 375 0.65 -16.81 12.03
C ALA A 375 0.29 -16.88 10.53
N ARG A 376 0.01 -15.75 9.90
CA ARG A 376 -0.30 -15.67 8.45
C ARG A 376 0.84 -16.14 7.53
N TRP A 377 2.06 -16.27 8.05
CA TRP A 377 3.24 -16.70 7.30
C TRP A 377 3.81 -18.04 7.77
N GLY A 378 3.01 -18.83 8.50
CA GLY A 378 3.39 -20.17 8.94
C GLY A 378 4.05 -20.24 10.31
N GLY A 379 4.18 -19.11 11.02
CA GLY A 379 4.52 -19.08 12.44
C GLY A 379 3.28 -19.16 13.33
N SER A 380 3.33 -18.50 14.49
CA SER A 380 2.23 -18.47 15.46
C SER A 380 2.26 -17.18 16.27
N HIS A 381 1.12 -16.82 16.89
CA HIS A 381 1.05 -15.65 17.78
C HIS A 381 2.02 -15.75 18.96
N THR A 382 2.28 -16.96 19.45
CA THR A 382 3.25 -17.19 20.52
C THR A 382 4.68 -16.96 20.04
N GLU A 383 5.05 -17.45 18.85
CA GLU A 383 6.39 -17.24 18.30
C GLU A 383 6.67 -15.76 17.99
N SER A 384 5.71 -15.05 17.40
CA SER A 384 5.86 -13.63 17.11
C SER A 384 5.98 -12.80 18.39
N LEU A 385 5.18 -13.09 19.41
CA LEU A 385 5.23 -12.39 20.70
C LEU A 385 6.51 -12.69 21.48
N ASN A 386 6.98 -13.94 21.47
CA ASN A 386 8.25 -14.31 22.09
C ASN A 386 9.42 -13.60 21.41
N TRP A 387 9.42 -13.53 20.07
CA TRP A 387 10.42 -12.75 19.34
C TRP A 387 10.39 -11.26 19.70
N ALA A 388 9.20 -10.66 19.78
CA ALA A 388 9.08 -9.26 20.18
C ALA A 388 9.66 -9.01 21.58
N ARG A 389 9.44 -9.94 22.53
CA ARG A 389 10.03 -9.87 23.87
C ARG A 389 11.55 -10.00 23.86
N GLU A 390 12.10 -10.90 23.04
CA GLU A 390 13.56 -11.01 22.86
C GLU A 390 14.16 -9.71 22.32
N VAL A 391 13.53 -9.11 21.29
CA VAL A 391 13.97 -7.82 20.73
C VAL A 391 13.92 -6.71 21.77
N VAL A 392 12.84 -6.62 22.53
CA VAL A 392 12.68 -5.62 23.58
C VAL A 392 13.73 -5.78 24.68
N ALA A 393 14.03 -7.01 25.09
CA ALA A 393 15.03 -7.31 26.11
C ALA A 393 16.46 -6.94 25.67
N ASP A 394 16.77 -7.07 24.38
CA ASP A 394 18.07 -6.70 23.81
C ASP A 394 18.16 -5.20 23.44
N SER A 395 17.01 -4.52 23.30
CA SER A 395 16.96 -3.12 22.89
C SER A 395 17.42 -2.17 24.02
N PRO A 396 18.39 -1.27 23.76
CA PRO A 396 18.78 -0.22 24.69
C PRO A 396 17.59 0.66 25.11
N GLN A 397 17.75 1.35 26.23
CA GLN A 397 16.77 2.33 26.70
C GLN A 397 16.52 3.40 25.63
N GLY A 398 15.25 3.73 25.39
CA GLY A 398 14.86 4.73 24.39
C GLY A 398 14.92 4.26 22.93
N ASN A 399 15.27 3.00 22.65
CA ASN A 399 15.29 2.48 21.28
C ASN A 399 13.86 2.18 20.78
N TYR A 400 13.53 2.70 19.59
CA TYR A 400 12.23 2.50 18.94
C TYR A 400 11.91 1.06 18.55
N ASN A 401 12.89 0.15 18.49
CA ASN A 401 12.68 -1.27 18.24
C ASN A 401 11.71 -1.92 19.24
N LYS A 402 11.55 -1.33 20.44
CA LYS A 402 10.55 -1.76 21.42
C LYS A 402 9.10 -1.64 20.92
N ILE A 403 8.85 -0.85 19.87
CA ILE A 403 7.51 -0.75 19.24
C ILE A 403 7.03 -2.09 18.67
N ILE A 404 7.94 -3.03 18.37
CA ILE A 404 7.62 -4.31 17.74
C ILE A 404 6.61 -5.15 18.54
N ILE A 405 6.58 -5.00 19.87
CA ILE A 405 5.59 -5.70 20.71
C ILE A 405 4.17 -5.19 20.46
N PHE A 406 4.00 -3.88 20.24
CA PHE A 406 2.72 -3.31 19.84
C PHE A 406 2.33 -3.79 18.44
N GLU A 407 3.27 -3.74 17.48
CA GLU A 407 3.03 -4.20 16.10
C GLU A 407 2.57 -5.67 16.04
N VAL A 408 3.15 -6.53 16.87
CA VAL A 408 2.78 -7.97 16.94
C VAL A 408 1.39 -8.16 17.56
N LEU A 409 1.04 -7.44 18.63
CA LEU A 409 -0.27 -7.57 19.26
C LEU A 409 -1.39 -7.02 18.36
N ILE A 410 -1.13 -5.92 17.65
CA ILE A 410 -2.05 -5.38 16.65
C ILE A 410 -2.24 -6.37 15.49
N GLU A 411 -1.15 -6.95 14.99
CA GLU A 411 -1.25 -7.98 13.95
C GLU A 411 -2.03 -9.19 14.41
N GLN A 412 -1.82 -9.66 15.64
CA GLN A 412 -2.58 -10.77 16.20
C GLN A 412 -4.08 -10.46 16.22
N SER A 413 -4.46 -9.24 16.62
CA SER A 413 -5.86 -8.80 16.56
C SER A 413 -6.40 -8.81 15.13
N ASN A 414 -5.64 -8.26 14.18
CA ASN A 414 -6.04 -8.22 12.76
C ASN A 414 -6.18 -9.64 12.19
N TYR A 415 -5.28 -10.55 12.53
CA TYR A 415 -5.35 -11.93 12.11
C TYR A 415 -6.64 -12.61 12.60
N ILE A 416 -6.96 -12.49 13.88
CA ILE A 416 -8.17 -13.07 14.46
C ILE A 416 -9.43 -12.46 13.82
N LEU A 417 -9.40 -11.16 13.52
CA LEU A 417 -10.52 -10.48 12.87
C LEU A 417 -10.71 -10.96 11.41
N GLU A 418 -9.62 -11.06 10.64
CA GLU A 418 -9.66 -11.36 9.20
C GLU A 418 -9.84 -12.86 8.92
N PHE A 419 -9.12 -13.72 9.63
CA PHE A 419 -9.04 -15.15 9.36
C PHE A 419 -9.96 -15.96 10.27
N ASP A 420 -9.97 -15.69 11.58
CA ASP A 420 -10.83 -16.40 12.52
C ASP A 420 -12.25 -15.82 12.59
N ARG A 421 -12.44 -14.60 12.04
CA ARG A 421 -13.69 -13.84 12.04
C ARG A 421 -14.31 -13.73 13.43
N ASN A 422 -13.47 -13.52 14.44
CA ASN A 422 -13.88 -13.47 15.83
C ASN A 422 -13.54 -12.12 16.47
N GLU A 423 -14.47 -11.18 16.33
CA GLU A 423 -14.31 -9.82 16.84
C GLU A 423 -14.13 -9.77 18.37
N GLU A 424 -14.84 -10.62 19.12
CA GLU A 424 -14.72 -10.67 20.58
C GLU A 424 -13.28 -11.04 21.00
N LYS A 425 -12.71 -12.09 20.40
CA LYS A 425 -11.33 -12.52 20.66
C LYS A 425 -10.30 -11.48 20.19
N ALA A 426 -10.51 -10.84 19.05
CA ALA A 426 -9.64 -9.77 18.56
C ALA A 426 -9.62 -8.60 19.57
N ASN A 427 -10.81 -8.14 19.99
CA ASN A 427 -10.95 -7.07 20.97
C ASN A 427 -10.45 -7.46 22.38
N ALA A 428 -10.45 -8.76 22.72
CA ALA A 428 -9.94 -9.24 24.00
C ALA A 428 -8.43 -8.96 24.18
N ILE A 429 -7.65 -8.85 23.10
CA ILE A 429 -6.23 -8.48 23.16
C ILE A 429 -6.07 -7.10 23.77
N PHE A 430 -6.82 -6.13 23.28
CA PHE A 430 -6.78 -4.76 23.79
C PHE A 430 -7.38 -4.63 25.18
N LYS A 431 -8.19 -5.59 25.66
CA LYS A 431 -8.75 -5.62 27.02
C LYS A 431 -7.87 -6.38 28.03
N ASN A 432 -6.85 -7.10 27.56
CA ASN A 432 -6.00 -7.92 28.42
C ASN A 432 -5.06 -7.03 29.26
N LYS A 433 -5.31 -6.98 30.57
CA LYS A 433 -4.54 -6.15 31.51
C LYS A 433 -3.07 -6.56 31.64
N VAL A 434 -2.75 -7.84 31.47
CA VAL A 434 -1.35 -8.30 31.50
C VAL A 434 -0.59 -7.72 30.32
N LEU A 435 -1.16 -7.80 29.10
CA LEU A 435 -0.55 -7.26 27.89
C LEU A 435 -0.48 -5.72 27.92
N GLN A 436 -1.55 -5.05 28.39
CA GLN A 436 -1.52 -3.60 28.57
C GLN A 436 -0.38 -3.18 29.52
N ASN A 437 -0.26 -3.83 30.68
CA ASN A 437 0.79 -3.52 31.65
C ASN A 437 2.18 -3.78 31.07
N GLU A 438 2.35 -4.88 30.33
CA GLU A 438 3.61 -5.21 29.65
C GLU A 438 4.02 -4.13 28.66
N VAL A 439 3.14 -3.70 27.74
CA VAL A 439 3.53 -2.71 26.73
C VAL A 439 3.64 -1.29 27.30
N ASN A 440 2.85 -0.97 28.34
CA ASN A 440 2.85 0.35 28.98
C ASN A 440 4.17 0.69 29.68
N GLN A 441 4.97 -0.31 30.05
CA GLN A 441 6.28 -0.06 30.66
C GLN A 441 7.26 0.61 29.69
N TYR A 442 7.02 0.50 28.37
CA TYR A 442 7.86 1.09 27.33
C TYR A 442 7.33 2.43 26.81
N PHE A 443 6.16 2.86 27.26
CA PHE A 443 5.46 4.02 26.71
C PHE A 443 6.29 5.30 26.82
N ASP A 444 6.69 5.66 28.04
CA ASP A 444 7.40 6.91 28.31
C ASP A 444 8.74 6.98 27.56
N GLU A 445 9.41 5.83 27.38
CA GLU A 445 10.64 5.75 26.58
C GLU A 445 10.37 5.98 25.08
N LEU A 446 9.31 5.38 24.53
CA LEU A 446 8.98 5.50 23.11
C LEU A 446 8.52 6.91 22.71
N ILE A 447 7.90 7.65 23.64
CA ILE A 447 7.42 9.02 23.37
C ILE A 447 8.41 10.12 23.74
N ALA A 448 9.55 9.80 24.38
CA ALA A 448 10.50 10.81 24.86
C ALA A 448 10.96 11.78 23.76
N ASN A 449 11.12 11.29 22.52
CA ASN A 449 11.47 12.08 21.33
C ASN A 449 10.40 11.91 20.23
N ILE A 450 9.11 11.89 20.60
CA ILE A 450 8.03 11.60 19.65
C ILE A 450 8.02 12.57 18.46
N ALA A 451 8.44 13.84 18.64
CA ALA A 451 8.50 14.82 17.57
C ALA A 451 9.38 14.37 16.39
N GLU A 452 10.51 13.73 16.69
CA GLU A 452 11.50 13.22 15.73
C GLU A 452 11.28 11.74 15.35
N ALA A 453 10.33 11.08 16.02
CA ALA A 453 10.06 9.67 15.81
C ALA A 453 9.44 9.40 14.42
N PRO A 454 9.70 8.22 13.82
CA PRO A 454 9.07 7.82 12.57
C PRO A 454 7.53 7.85 12.67
N LEU A 455 6.86 8.29 11.60
CA LEU A 455 5.40 8.35 11.54
C LEU A 455 4.74 7.00 11.90
N SER A 456 5.34 5.90 11.47
CA SER A 456 4.85 4.55 11.77
C SER A 456 4.78 4.25 13.28
N LEU A 457 5.71 4.81 14.08
CA LEU A 457 5.68 4.65 15.53
C LEU A 457 4.47 5.39 16.13
N LYS A 458 4.27 6.66 15.74
CA LYS A 458 3.11 7.46 16.17
C LYS A 458 1.80 6.77 15.84
N SER A 459 1.61 6.36 14.59
CA SER A 459 0.38 5.69 14.14
C SER A 459 0.12 4.40 14.90
N THR A 460 1.16 3.62 15.19
CA THR A 460 1.04 2.36 15.96
C THR A 460 0.59 2.63 17.40
N LEU A 461 1.20 3.61 18.07
CA LEU A 461 0.82 3.96 19.45
C LEU A 461 -0.58 4.58 19.53
N ILE A 462 -0.93 5.48 18.59
CA ILE A 462 -2.27 6.07 18.49
C ILE A 462 -3.32 4.97 18.38
N PHE A 463 -3.16 4.08 17.41
CA PHE A 463 -4.09 2.97 17.19
C PHE A 463 -4.24 2.10 18.46
N TRP A 464 -3.11 1.76 19.10
CA TRP A 464 -3.14 0.95 20.31
C TRP A 464 -3.92 1.63 21.44
N TYR A 465 -3.61 2.88 21.77
CA TYR A 465 -4.22 3.57 22.91
C TYR A 465 -5.65 4.01 22.66
N GLU A 466 -6.02 4.26 21.40
CA GLU A 466 -7.41 4.39 20.98
C GLU A 466 -8.20 3.11 21.27
N LYS A 467 -7.70 1.94 20.83
CA LYS A 467 -8.37 0.64 21.05
C LYS A 467 -8.44 0.23 22.51
N VAL A 468 -7.45 0.61 23.32
CA VAL A 468 -7.44 0.39 24.77
C VAL A 468 -8.38 1.36 25.51
N GLY A 469 -8.68 2.53 24.92
CA GLY A 469 -9.43 3.60 25.58
C GLY A 469 -8.61 4.40 26.61
N ASP A 470 -7.28 4.45 26.47
CA ASP A 470 -6.40 5.21 27.35
C ASP A 470 -6.18 6.62 26.80
N LEU A 471 -7.16 7.48 27.04
CA LEU A 471 -7.15 8.88 26.57
C LEU A 471 -5.96 9.67 27.11
N ALA A 472 -5.47 9.35 28.31
CA ALA A 472 -4.35 10.06 28.93
C ALA A 472 -3.04 9.83 28.18
N ARG A 473 -2.78 8.59 27.73
CA ARG A 473 -1.61 8.29 26.89
C ARG A 473 -1.79 8.77 25.46
N LEU A 474 -3.01 8.67 24.92
CA LEU A 474 -3.32 9.18 23.58
C LEU A 474 -3.02 10.69 23.47
N GLN A 475 -3.44 11.48 24.45
CA GLN A 475 -3.16 12.92 24.52
C GLN A 475 -1.67 13.29 24.60
N LYS A 476 -0.80 12.37 25.02
CA LYS A 476 0.65 12.61 25.06
C LYS A 476 1.33 12.33 23.72
N ILE A 477 0.67 11.64 22.80
CA ILE A 477 1.20 11.29 21.47
C ILE A 477 0.80 12.35 20.43
N LEU A 478 -0.43 12.86 20.56
CA LEU A 478 -0.96 13.99 19.78
C LEU A 478 -0.25 15.29 20.19
#